data_AF-A0A3Q1GSJ5-F1
#
_entry.id   AF-A0A3Q1GSJ5-F1
#
_cell.length_a   1.000
_cell.length_b   1.000
_cell.length_c   1.000
_cell.angle_alpha   90.00
_cell.angle_beta   90.00
_cell.angle_gamma   90.00
#
_symmetry.space_group_name_H-M   'P 1'
#
loop_
_entity.id
_entity.type
_entity.pdbx_description
1 polymer ?
#
loop_
_entity_poly.entity_id
_entity_poly.type
_entity_poly.pdbx_seq_one_letter_code
_entity_poly.pdbx_strand_id
1 'polypeptide(L)'
;MQASAAALLSAVTRLLAVAVNPNISRVVNGEEARPYSWPWQVSLESFFPTCGGTLIAPDWVLTAAHCITFHTYRVVLAEHDMNKEEGPEQSIMVAKMIIHPKWNDNCVSCG
;
A
#
# COMPACT_ATOMS: atom_id res chain seq x y z
N MET A 1 16.25 -52.87 9.08
CA MET A 1 16.27 -51.73 8.12
C MET A 1 14.92 -51.06 8.15
N GLN A 2 14.83 -49.88 8.75
CA GLN A 2 14.12 -48.68 8.27
C GLN A 2 13.84 -47.78 9.48
N ALA A 3 14.54 -46.64 9.45
CA ALA A 3 14.43 -45.54 10.39
C ALA A 3 13.43 -44.50 9.85
N SER A 4 12.78 -43.83 10.79
CA SER A 4 12.46 -42.39 10.83
C SER A 4 12.13 -41.67 9.52
N ALA A 5 10.87 -41.30 9.31
CA ALA A 5 10.48 -40.26 8.34
C ALA A 5 9.17 -39.49 8.68
N ALA A 6 8.71 -39.46 9.94
CA ALA A 6 7.39 -38.86 10.25
C ALA A 6 7.43 -37.54 11.06
N ALA A 7 8.60 -37.08 11.52
CA ALA A 7 8.66 -35.95 12.48
C ALA A 7 8.99 -34.56 11.88
N LEU A 8 9.27 -34.44 10.58
CA LEU A 8 9.78 -33.18 10.01
C LEU A 8 8.74 -32.32 9.26
N LEU A 9 7.51 -32.80 9.06
CA LEU A 9 6.49 -32.05 8.29
C LEU A 9 5.64 -31.08 9.13
N SER A 10 5.74 -31.09 10.46
CA SER A 10 4.90 -30.21 11.31
C SER A 10 5.52 -28.84 11.62
N ALA A 11 6.81 -28.61 11.31
CA ALA A 11 7.51 -27.39 11.73
C ALA A 11 7.48 -26.25 10.70
N VAL A 12 7.17 -26.54 9.42
CA VAL A 12 7.29 -25.55 8.33
C VAL A 12 6.01 -24.76 8.09
N THR A 13 4.85 -25.23 8.56
CA THR A 13 3.55 -24.56 8.38
C THR A 13 3.25 -23.47 9.41
N ARG A 14 4.14 -23.20 10.37
CA ARG A 14 3.96 -22.17 11.41
C ARG A 14 4.69 -20.84 11.17
N LEU A 15 5.23 -20.59 9.97
CA LEU A 15 5.85 -19.28 9.65
C LEU A 15 4.92 -18.27 8.96
N LEU A 16 3.69 -18.66 8.58
CA LEU A 16 2.75 -17.78 7.86
C LEU A 16 1.45 -17.48 8.62
N ALA A 17 1.28 -18.02 9.82
CA ALA A 17 0.19 -17.61 10.69
C ALA A 17 0.58 -16.31 11.42
N VAL A 18 0.42 -15.17 10.75
CA VAL A 18 0.32 -13.88 11.44
C VAL A 18 -0.89 -14.01 12.38
N ALA A 19 -0.64 -14.17 13.68
CA ALA A 19 -1.67 -14.10 14.69
C ALA A 19 -2.14 -12.64 14.77
N VAL A 20 -3.18 -12.30 14.01
CA VAL A 20 -3.86 -11.01 14.15
C VAL A 20 -4.59 -11.05 15.48
N ASN A 21 -4.02 -10.39 16.50
CA ASN A 21 -4.70 -10.19 17.77
C ASN A 21 -5.82 -9.16 17.54
N PRO A 22 -7.11 -9.54 17.66
CA PRO A 22 -8.23 -8.63 17.43
C PRO A 22 -8.41 -7.59 18.55
N ASN A 23 -7.49 -7.52 19.53
CA ASN A 23 -7.33 -6.33 20.37
C ASN A 23 -6.69 -5.20 19.55
N ILE A 24 -7.40 -4.77 18.50
CA ILE A 24 -7.08 -3.58 17.74
C ILE A 24 -7.47 -2.42 18.65
N SER A 25 -6.53 -1.97 19.49
CA SER A 25 -6.67 -0.67 20.11
C SER A 25 -6.85 0.35 18.98
N ARG A 26 -7.77 1.30 19.19
CA ARG A 26 -7.94 2.41 18.25
C ARG A 26 -6.55 3.02 18.00
N VAL A 27 -6.15 3.15 16.74
CA VAL A 27 -4.93 3.88 16.38
C VAL A 27 -5.16 5.33 16.79
N VAL A 28 -4.51 5.76 17.87
CA VAL A 28 -4.51 7.14 18.37
C VAL A 28 -3.07 7.61 18.34
N ASN A 29 -2.79 8.65 17.58
CA ASN A 29 -1.45 9.19 17.31
C ASN A 29 -0.47 8.22 16.59
N GLY A 30 -0.80 6.93 16.49
CA GLY A 30 0.00 5.94 15.76
C GLY A 30 1.43 5.82 16.28
N GLU A 31 2.23 5.07 15.54
CA GLU A 31 3.69 5.04 15.65
C GLU A 31 4.26 4.99 14.24
N GLU A 32 5.53 5.38 14.08
CA GLU A 32 6.21 5.31 12.79
C GLU A 32 6.19 3.88 12.27
N ALA A 33 5.84 3.71 11.00
CA ALA A 33 5.81 2.38 10.41
C ALA A 33 7.24 1.84 10.28
N ARG A 34 7.44 0.53 10.41
CA ARG A 34 8.72 -0.06 9.99
C ARG A 34 8.92 0.25 8.49
N PRO A 35 10.09 0.74 8.06
CA PRO A 35 10.35 1.05 6.66
C PRO A 35 9.92 -0.09 5.74
N TYR A 36 9.17 0.25 4.69
CA TYR A 36 8.71 -0.65 3.63
C TYR A 36 7.81 -1.82 4.08
N SER A 37 7.31 -1.80 5.33
CA SER A 37 6.44 -2.86 5.87
C SER A 37 5.03 -2.87 5.29
N TRP A 38 4.64 -1.79 4.62
CA TRP A 38 3.39 -1.66 3.85
C TRP A 38 3.72 -1.55 2.36
N PRO A 39 4.15 -2.65 1.70
CA PRO A 39 4.72 -2.58 0.35
C PRO A 39 3.72 -2.15 -0.73
N TRP A 40 2.42 -2.16 -0.41
CA TRP A 40 1.35 -1.67 -1.26
C TRP A 40 1.05 -0.18 -1.10
N GLN A 41 1.64 0.49 -0.11
CA GLN A 41 1.43 1.92 0.11
C GLN A 41 2.06 2.71 -1.04
N VAL A 42 1.27 3.64 -1.59
CA VAL A 42 1.68 4.51 -2.69
C VAL A 42 1.66 5.96 -2.23
N SER A 43 2.74 6.71 -2.50
CA SER A 43 2.69 8.17 -2.57
C SER A 43 2.23 8.56 -3.98
N LEU A 44 1.09 9.26 -4.08
CA LEU A 44 0.59 9.82 -5.32
C LEU A 44 1.00 11.29 -5.41
N GLU A 45 1.81 11.61 -6.39
CA GLU A 45 2.51 12.88 -6.48
C GLU A 45 2.19 13.60 -7.78
N SER A 46 2.03 14.91 -7.70
CA SER A 46 2.10 15.80 -8.85
C SER A 46 3.29 16.75 -8.65
N PHE A 47 3.08 18.07 -8.61
CA PHE A 47 4.14 19.03 -8.24
C PHE A 47 4.71 18.81 -6.81
N PHE A 48 3.96 18.11 -5.96
CA PHE A 48 4.31 17.71 -4.59
C PHE A 48 3.53 16.43 -4.22
N PRO A 49 3.85 15.73 -3.11
CA PRO A 49 3.04 14.63 -2.60
C PRO A 49 1.62 15.11 -2.27
N THR A 50 0.62 14.53 -2.91
CA THR A 50 -0.77 15.04 -2.84
C THR A 50 -1.71 14.11 -2.08
N CYS A 51 -1.61 12.81 -2.32
CA CYS A 51 -2.51 11.81 -1.78
C CYS A 51 -1.78 10.49 -1.59
N GLY A 52 -2.44 9.57 -0.89
CA GLY A 52 -2.04 8.16 -0.87
C GLY A 52 -2.72 7.33 -1.97
N GLY A 53 -2.28 6.09 -2.09
CA GLY A 53 -2.95 5.06 -2.88
C GLY A 53 -2.56 3.66 -2.41
N THR A 54 -3.12 2.66 -3.07
CA THR A 54 -2.81 1.24 -2.81
C THR A 54 -2.51 0.53 -4.11
N LEU A 55 -1.35 -0.13 -4.19
CA LEU A 55 -1.04 -1.05 -5.27
C LEU A 55 -1.93 -2.30 -5.15
N ILE A 56 -2.85 -2.47 -6.10
CA ILE A 56 -3.80 -3.61 -6.10
C ILE A 56 -3.42 -4.68 -7.12
N ALA A 57 -2.59 -4.33 -8.10
CA ALA A 57 -1.95 -5.24 -9.05
C ALA A 57 -0.68 -4.55 -9.60
N PRO A 58 0.23 -5.26 -10.29
CA PRO A 58 1.53 -4.70 -10.71
C PRO A 58 1.47 -3.34 -11.42
N ASP A 59 0.45 -3.12 -12.26
CA ASP A 59 0.26 -1.88 -13.02
C ASP A 59 -1.01 -1.10 -12.60
N TRP A 60 -1.60 -1.42 -11.44
CA TRP A 60 -2.86 -0.83 -10.98
C TRP A 60 -2.76 -0.30 -9.57
N VAL A 61 -3.00 1.01 -9.44
CA VAL A 61 -3.13 1.70 -8.16
C VAL A 61 -4.58 2.15 -7.97
N LEU A 62 -5.12 1.88 -6.79
CA LEU A 62 -6.40 2.41 -6.34
C LEU A 62 -6.16 3.64 -5.46
N THR A 63 -6.93 4.71 -5.68
CA THR A 63 -6.93 5.92 -4.86
C THR A 63 -8.34 6.54 -4.83
N ALA A 64 -8.54 7.58 -4.04
CA ALA A 64 -9.80 8.29 -3.98
C ALA A 64 -9.99 9.19 -5.22
N ALA A 65 -11.21 9.26 -5.76
CA ALA A 65 -11.51 10.07 -6.93
C ALA A 65 -11.21 11.57 -6.73
N HIS A 66 -11.43 12.12 -5.53
CA HIS A 66 -11.10 13.50 -5.22
C HIS A 66 -9.60 13.83 -5.24
N CYS A 67 -8.73 12.81 -5.22
CA CYS A 67 -7.30 13.01 -5.36
C CYS A 67 -6.89 13.32 -6.80
N ILE A 68 -7.74 13.01 -7.79
CA ILE A 68 -7.47 13.18 -9.21
C ILE A 68 -7.96 14.56 -9.68
N THR A 69 -7.14 15.59 -9.42
CA THR A 69 -7.40 17.00 -9.75
C THR A 69 -6.42 17.56 -10.79
N PHE A 70 -5.25 16.93 -10.96
CA PHE A 70 -4.22 17.33 -11.93
C PHE A 70 -4.25 16.45 -13.19
N HIS A 71 -3.59 16.91 -14.26
CA HIS A 71 -3.49 16.17 -15.51
C HIS A 71 -2.36 15.12 -15.49
N THR A 72 -1.37 15.32 -14.62
CA THR A 72 -0.15 14.51 -14.58
C THR A 72 0.14 14.09 -13.15
N TYR A 73 0.37 12.79 -12.97
CA TYR A 73 0.77 12.19 -11.71
C TYR A 73 1.93 11.22 -11.89
N ARG A 74 2.69 11.06 -10.81
CA ARG A 74 3.65 9.99 -10.60
C ARG A 74 3.24 9.21 -9.36
N VAL A 75 3.42 7.89 -9.45
CA VAL A 75 3.30 6.97 -8.32
C VAL A 75 4.71 6.71 -7.79
N VAL A 76 4.90 6.86 -6.48
CA VAL A 76 6.12 6.46 -5.79
C VAL A 76 5.79 5.30 -4.85
N LEU A 77 6.39 4.14 -5.13
CA LEU A 77 6.35 2.96 -4.28
C LEU A 77 7.60 2.88 -3.41
N ALA A 78 7.50 2.17 -2.28
CA ALA A 78 8.59 2.04 -1.31
C ALA A 78 9.11 3.38 -0.75
N GLU A 79 8.28 4.43 -0.79
CA GLU A 79 8.50 5.68 -0.08
C GLU A 79 8.23 5.50 1.42
N HIS A 80 9.07 6.08 2.27
CA HIS A 80 8.94 6.03 3.73
C HIS A 80 9.27 7.37 4.40
N ASP A 81 10.37 8.03 4.04
CA ASP A 81 10.71 9.40 4.49
C ASP A 81 10.72 10.37 3.31
N MET A 82 9.60 11.07 3.11
CA MET A 82 9.39 12.01 1.99
C MET A 82 10.39 13.19 1.92
N ASN A 83 11.29 13.33 2.92
CA ASN A 83 12.34 14.36 2.92
C ASN A 83 13.70 13.82 2.48
N LYS A 84 13.80 12.52 2.16
CA LYS A 84 15.04 11.85 1.79
C LYS A 84 14.79 10.89 0.64
N GLU A 85 15.84 10.66 -0.14
CA GLU A 85 15.87 9.57 -1.11
C GLU A 85 16.61 8.40 -0.43
N GLU A 86 15.91 7.30 -0.18
CA GLU A 86 16.44 6.15 0.54
C GLU A 86 17.04 5.09 -0.40
N GLY A 87 16.66 5.10 -1.67
CA GLY A 87 17.14 4.23 -2.75
C GLY A 87 16.15 3.19 -3.27
N PRO A 88 15.32 2.52 -2.43
CA PRO A 88 14.33 1.54 -2.87
C PRO A 88 13.14 2.13 -3.65
N GLU A 89 12.97 3.45 -3.68
CA GLU A 89 11.81 4.11 -4.24
C GLU A 89 11.67 3.83 -5.74
N GLN A 90 10.44 3.49 -6.16
CA GLN A 90 10.12 3.32 -7.57
C GLN A 90 9.17 4.42 -8.01
N SER A 91 9.68 5.31 -8.85
CA SER A 91 9.00 6.47 -9.39
C SER A 91 8.47 6.20 -10.80
N ILE A 92 7.15 6.04 -10.95
CA ILE A 92 6.51 5.62 -12.21
C ILE A 92 5.44 6.62 -12.62
N MET A 93 5.49 7.12 -13.87
CA MET A 93 4.48 8.03 -14.40
C MET A 93 3.16 7.32 -14.64
N VAL A 94 2.04 7.95 -14.24
CA VAL A 94 0.71 7.40 -14.46
C VAL A 94 0.33 7.53 -15.93
N ALA A 95 0.07 6.39 -16.58
CA ALA A 95 -0.32 6.38 -18.01
C ALA A 95 -1.78 6.75 -18.23
N LYS A 96 -2.68 6.37 -17.31
CA LYS A 96 -4.12 6.60 -17.42
C LYS A 96 -4.75 6.69 -16.05
N MET A 97 -5.71 7.61 -15.91
CA MET A 97 -6.56 7.74 -14.73
C MET A 97 -8.00 7.37 -15.10
N ILE A 98 -8.65 6.57 -14.27
CA ILE A 98 -10.03 6.12 -14.46
C ILE A 98 -10.82 6.53 -13.23
N ILE A 99 -11.66 7.56 -13.39
CA ILE A 99 -12.54 8.04 -12.33
C ILE A 99 -13.84 7.22 -12.39
N HIS A 100 -14.32 6.78 -11.23
CA HIS A 100 -15.56 6.02 -11.14
C HIS A 100 -16.74 6.84 -11.70
N PRO A 101 -17.59 6.30 -12.58
CA PRO A 101 -18.61 7.07 -13.32
C PRO A 101 -19.70 7.69 -12.44
N LYS A 102 -19.83 7.25 -11.18
CA LYS A 102 -20.77 7.81 -10.20
C LYS A 102 -20.14 8.83 -9.24
N TRP A 103 -18.85 9.14 -9.40
CA TRP A 103 -18.18 10.14 -8.59
C TRP A 103 -18.86 11.51 -8.76
N ASN A 104 -19.11 12.19 -7.63
CA ASN A 104 -19.68 13.53 -7.59
C ASN A 104 -18.77 14.45 -6.79
N ASP A 105 -18.16 15.42 -7.46
CA ASP A 105 -17.23 16.39 -6.86
C ASP A 105 -17.90 17.32 -5.82
N ASN A 106 -19.23 17.47 -5.87
CA ASN A 106 -20.00 18.23 -4.89
C ASN A 106 -20.36 17.43 -3.63
N CYS A 107 -20.09 16.12 -3.60
CA CYS A 107 -20.38 15.27 -2.45
C CYS A 107 -19.34 14.14 -2.32
N VAL A 108 -18.31 14.39 -1.51
CA VAL A 108 -17.17 13.48 -1.33
C VAL A 108 -17.56 12.10 -0.78
N SER A 109 -18.67 12.04 -0.03
CA SER A 109 -19.22 10.80 0.54
C SER A 109 -20.30 10.14 -0.33
N CYS A 110 -20.71 10.76 -1.44
CA CYS A 110 -21.69 10.18 -2.36
C CYS A 110 -20.95 9.29 -3.37
N GLY A 111 -20.81 7.99 -3.07
CA GLY A 111 -20.13 7.01 -3.91
C GLY A 111 -20.62 5.60 -3.67
#